data_AF-A0ABD3ZN75-F1
#
_entry.id   AF-A0ABD3ZN75-F1
#
_cell.length_a   1.000
_cell.length_b   1.000
_cell.length_c   1.000
_cell.angle_alpha   90.00
_cell.angle_beta   90.00
_cell.angle_gamma   90.00
#
_symmetry.space_group_name_H-M   'P 1'
#
loop_
_entity.id
_entity.type
_entity.pdbx_description
1 polymer ?
#
loop_
_entity_poly.entity_id
_entity_poly.type
_entity_poly.pdbx_seq_one_letter_code
_entity_poly.pdbx_strand_id
1 'polypeptide(L)'
;MWLFGFFVLTYTGIETLKNVREPMDVRSSRGKPSYRKTFASGFLISLSNPLSILFWLGIYGSILAKTAEAYNMNQLLIYSSGIMIGILIWDFCMAITASTFRNLLHEKLLRGLTGIAGVSLLVFGFYFGYQGIKQLLG
;
A
#
# COMPACT_ATOMS: atom_id res chain seq x y z
N MET A 1 9.02 10.54 -13.44
CA MET A 1 7.92 9.91 -12.67
C MET A 1 7.60 8.50 -13.15
N TRP A 2 7.31 8.29 -14.46
CA TRP A 2 6.92 6.98 -15.01
C TRP A 2 7.96 5.85 -14.87
N LEU A 3 9.23 6.12 -15.20
CA LEU A 3 10.32 5.13 -15.08
C LEU A 3 10.60 4.71 -13.64
N PHE A 4 10.44 5.63 -12.68
CA PHE A 4 10.55 5.31 -11.26
C PHE A 4 9.41 4.41 -10.81
N GLY A 5 8.17 4.72 -11.21
CA GLY A 5 7.01 3.85 -10.99
C GLY A 5 7.19 2.46 -11.60
N PHE A 6 7.72 2.38 -12.83
CA PHE A 6 8.04 1.10 -13.49
C PHE A 6 9.00 0.25 -12.65
N PHE A 7 10.13 0.83 -12.21
CA PHE A 7 11.11 0.09 -11.43
C PHE A 7 10.53 -0.41 -10.11
N VAL A 8 9.85 0.48 -9.36
CA VAL A 8 9.24 0.14 -8.06
C VAL A 8 8.16 -0.94 -8.21
N LEU A 9 7.23 -0.80 -9.15
CA LEU A 9 6.14 -1.75 -9.38
C LEU A 9 6.66 -3.11 -9.86
N THR A 10 7.64 -3.10 -10.76
CA THR A 10 8.21 -4.35 -11.30
C THR A 10 9.01 -5.08 -10.24
N TYR A 11 9.88 -4.39 -9.51
CA TYR A 11 10.64 -4.98 -8.40
C TYR A 11 9.71 -5.57 -7.34
N THR A 12 8.71 -4.79 -6.90
CA THR A 12 7.72 -5.23 -5.90
C THR A 12 6.90 -6.41 -6.42
N GLY A 13 6.52 -6.41 -7.70
CA GLY A 13 5.80 -7.51 -8.33
C GLY A 13 6.60 -8.82 -8.38
N ILE A 14 7.89 -8.74 -8.76
CA ILE A 14 8.81 -9.90 -8.77
C ILE A 14 9.01 -10.43 -7.34
N GLU A 15 9.29 -9.54 -6.39
CA GLU A 15 9.48 -9.91 -4.98
C GLU A 15 8.22 -10.55 -4.40
N THR A 16 7.05 -9.98 -4.67
CA THR A 16 5.75 -10.54 -4.28
C THR A 16 5.57 -11.95 -4.84
N LEU A 17 5.84 -12.16 -6.14
CA LEU A 17 5.68 -13.47 -6.78
C LEU A 17 6.70 -14.51 -6.29
N LYS A 18 7.91 -14.08 -5.91
CA LYS A 18 8.93 -14.93 -5.30
C LYS A 18 8.52 -15.37 -3.88
N ASN A 19 8.03 -14.43 -3.08
CA ASN A 19 7.57 -14.69 -1.70
C ASN A 19 6.28 -15.52 -1.63
N VAL A 20 5.45 -15.51 -2.67
CA VAL A 20 4.27 -16.41 -2.80
C VAL A 20 4.67 -17.88 -2.70
N ARG A 21 5.86 -18.27 -3.17
CA ARG A 21 6.33 -19.67 -3.13
C ARG A 21 6.87 -20.11 -1.77
N GLU A 22 7.27 -19.19 -0.92
CA GLU A 22 7.69 -19.54 0.43
C GLU A 22 6.46 -20.00 1.23
N PRO A 23 6.61 -21.02 2.11
CA PRO A 23 5.53 -21.42 3.01
C PRO A 23 5.17 -20.20 3.85
N MET A 24 3.92 -19.73 3.71
CA MET A 24 3.45 -18.63 4.52
C MET A 24 3.30 -19.18 5.93
N ASP A 25 4.25 -18.87 6.80
CA ASP A 25 4.21 -19.33 8.19
C ASP A 25 3.15 -18.54 8.97
N VAL A 26 1.88 -18.84 8.67
CA VAL A 26 0.69 -18.29 9.35
C VAL A 26 0.67 -18.73 10.82
N ARG A 27 1.50 -19.72 11.19
CA ARG A 27 1.60 -20.30 12.53
C ARG A 27 3.04 -20.36 13.03
N SER A 28 3.85 -19.32 12.81
CA SER A 28 5.13 -19.25 13.51
C SER A 28 4.82 -19.08 15.01
N SER A 29 4.90 -20.18 15.74
CA SER A 29 4.74 -20.28 17.19
C SER A 29 5.96 -19.71 17.90
N ARG A 30 6.36 -18.48 17.53
CA ARG A 30 7.27 -17.67 18.36
C ARG A 30 6.40 -17.12 19.49
N GLY A 31 6.65 -17.61 20.71
CA GLY A 31 5.85 -17.33 21.89
C GLY A 31 5.39 -15.86 21.96
N LYS A 32 4.09 -15.67 22.26
CA LYS A 32 3.36 -14.39 22.30
C LYS A 32 4.31 -13.17 22.34
N PRO A 33 4.68 -12.58 21.19
CA PRO A 33 5.49 -11.38 21.22
C PRO A 33 4.73 -10.33 22.04
N SER A 34 5.43 -9.66 22.96
CA SER A 34 4.85 -8.59 23.76
C SER A 34 4.13 -7.61 22.84
N TYR A 35 2.88 -7.25 23.15
CA TYR A 35 2.04 -6.35 22.32
C TYR A 35 2.79 -5.10 21.86
N ARG A 36 3.68 -4.57 22.70
CA ARG A 36 4.56 -3.43 22.38
C ARG A 36 5.56 -3.72 21.27
N LYS A 37 6.16 -4.92 21.23
CA LYS A 37 7.10 -5.33 20.18
C LYS A 37 6.37 -5.53 18.85
N THR A 38 5.19 -6.14 18.87
CA THR A 38 4.36 -6.30 17.66
C THR A 38 3.88 -4.97 17.12
N PHE A 39 3.45 -4.05 17.99
CA PHE A 39 3.06 -2.70 17.60
C PHE A 39 4.26 -1.90 17.03
N ALA A 40 5.40 -1.88 17.74
CA ALA A 40 6.58 -1.17 17.28
C ALA A 40 7.14 -1.74 15.96
N SER A 41 7.14 -3.07 15.79
CA SER A 41 7.56 -3.69 14.53
C SER A 41 6.60 -3.38 13.39
N GLY A 42 5.28 -3.44 13.61
CA GLY A 42 4.29 -3.05 12.60
C GLY A 42 4.38 -1.57 12.24
N PHE A 43 4.61 -0.71 13.24
CA PHE A 43 4.84 0.73 13.03
C PHE A 43 6.09 0.98 12.20
N LEU A 44 7.23 0.36 12.54
CA LEU A 44 8.48 0.51 11.78
C LEU A 44 8.37 -0.06 10.37
N ILE A 45 7.71 -1.20 10.18
CA ILE A 45 7.45 -1.77 8.84
C ILE A 45 6.62 -0.82 7.99
N SER A 46 5.56 -0.22 8.55
CA SER A 46 4.71 0.73 7.83
C SER A 46 5.44 2.05 7.54
N LEU A 47 6.22 2.55 8.50
CA LEU A 47 6.99 3.79 8.37
C LEU A 47 8.13 3.64 7.36
N SER A 48 8.79 2.47 7.31
CA SER A 48 9.86 2.18 6.37
C SER A 48 9.37 1.66 5.02
N ASN A 49 8.05 1.49 4.81
CA ASN A 49 7.51 1.09 3.53
C ASN A 49 7.67 2.27 2.54
N PRO A 50 8.61 2.20 1.58
CA PRO A 50 8.88 3.32 0.68
C PRO A 50 7.66 3.70 -0.16
N LEU A 51 6.76 2.75 -0.44
CA LEU A 51 5.51 3.00 -1.14
C LEU A 51 4.54 3.81 -0.28
N SER A 52 4.40 3.49 1.01
CA SER A 52 3.58 4.28 1.95
C SER A 52 4.10 5.71 2.07
N ILE A 53 5.42 5.90 2.17
CA ILE A 53 6.03 7.23 2.21
C ILE A 53 5.73 8.00 0.93
N LEU A 54 5.97 7.38 -0.23
CA LEU A 54 5.71 8.00 -1.54
C LEU A 54 4.24 8.34 -1.73
N PHE A 55 3.32 7.52 -1.23
CA PHE A 55 1.88 7.78 -1.26
C PHE A 55 1.52 9.02 -0.43
N TRP A 56 1.95 9.07 0.84
CA TRP A 56 1.66 10.20 1.72
C TRP A 56 2.33 11.50 1.25
N LEU A 57 3.58 11.45 0.82
CA LEU A 57 4.29 12.65 0.34
C LEU A 57 3.80 13.09 -1.04
N GLY A 58 3.53 12.14 -1.94
CA GLY A 58 3.15 12.43 -3.32
C GLY A 58 1.67 12.81 -3.45
N ILE A 59 0.77 11.90 -3.08
CA ILE A 59 -0.67 12.09 -3.29
C ILE A 59 -1.24 13.03 -2.24
N TYR A 60 -1.08 12.72 -0.95
CA TYR A 60 -1.64 13.56 0.11
C TYR A 60 -0.94 14.91 0.17
N GLY A 61 0.39 14.95 0.04
CA GLY A 61 1.15 16.20 -0.05
C GLY A 61 0.73 17.09 -1.22
N SER A 62 0.49 16.52 -2.42
CA SER A 62 0.01 17.29 -3.58
C SER A 62 -1.42 17.78 -3.40
N ILE A 63 -2.32 16.95 -2.86
CA ILE A 63 -3.70 17.35 -2.56
C ILE A 63 -3.69 18.48 -1.52
N LEU A 64 -2.92 18.33 -0.44
CA LEU A 64 -2.80 19.35 0.60
C LEU A 64 -2.21 20.66 0.06
N ALA A 65 -1.13 20.61 -0.72
CA ALA A 65 -0.52 21.78 -1.35
C ALA A 65 -1.50 22.50 -2.29
N LYS A 66 -2.20 21.74 -3.14
CA LYS A 66 -3.21 22.29 -4.06
C LYS A 66 -4.39 22.91 -3.30
N THR A 67 -4.78 22.32 -2.17
CA THR A 67 -5.86 22.86 -1.34
C THR A 67 -5.38 24.09 -0.53
N ALA A 68 -4.10 24.16 -0.17
CA ALA A 68 -3.48 25.28 0.55
C ALA A 68 -3.32 26.53 -0.33
N GLU A 69 -3.05 26.36 -1.63
CA GLU A 69 -3.00 27.47 -2.58
C GLU A 69 -4.39 27.97 -2.99
N ALA A 70 -5.39 27.09 -3.04
CA ALA A 70 -6.72 27.40 -3.58
C ALA A 70 -7.74 27.89 -2.54
N TYR A 71 -7.54 27.64 -1.24
CA TYR A 71 -8.56 27.87 -0.22
C TYR A 71 -8.00 28.51 1.08
N ASN A 72 -8.81 29.35 1.71
CA ASN A 72 -8.50 29.95 3.03
C ASN A 72 -8.31 28.88 4.12
N MET A 73 -7.48 29.16 5.13
CA MET A 73 -7.10 28.24 6.23
C MET A 73 -8.27 27.48 6.88
N ASN A 74 -9.44 28.13 7.04
CA ASN A 74 -10.63 27.48 7.60
C ASN A 74 -11.24 26.41 6.69
N GLN A 75 -11.22 26.60 5.37
CA GLN A 75 -11.72 25.60 4.42
C GLN A 75 -10.71 24.45 4.26
N LEU A 76 -9.41 24.74 4.36
CA LEU A 76 -8.36 23.72 4.38
C LEU A 76 -8.57 22.69 5.51
N LEU A 77 -8.92 23.16 6.71
CA LEU A 77 -9.19 22.30 7.87
C LEU A 77 -10.43 21.42 7.67
N ILE A 78 -11.49 21.95 7.04
CA ILE A 78 -12.72 21.18 6.77
C ILE A 78 -12.45 20.09 5.73
N TYR A 79 -11.77 20.40 4.62
CA TYR A 79 -11.43 19.40 3.61
C TYR A 79 -10.45 18.34 4.13
N SER A 80 -9.43 18.74 4.89
CA SER A 80 -8.45 17.80 5.46
C SER A 80 -9.09 16.87 6.51
N SER A 81 -9.98 17.41 7.34
CA SER A 81 -10.74 16.59 8.31
C SER A 81 -11.71 15.65 7.61
N GLY A 82 -12.34 16.06 6.52
CA GLY A 82 -13.15 15.18 5.67
C GLY A 82 -12.35 14.01 5.11
N ILE A 83 -11.13 14.25 4.62
CA ILE A 83 -10.21 13.19 4.17
C ILE A 83 -9.86 12.24 5.33
N MET A 84 -9.49 12.78 6.50
CA MET A 84 -9.20 11.95 7.68
C MET A 84 -10.40 11.09 8.09
N ILE A 85 -11.60 11.65 8.16
CA ILE A 85 -12.82 10.91 8.49
C ILE A 85 -13.10 9.82 7.44
N GLY A 86 -12.95 10.14 6.15
CA GLY A 86 -13.11 9.17 5.07
C GLY A 86 -12.13 8.00 5.19
N ILE A 87 -10.85 8.29 5.47
CA ILE A 87 -9.82 7.26 5.69
C ILE A 87 -10.15 6.43 6.95
N LEU A 88 -10.55 7.07 8.06
CA LEU A 88 -10.92 6.37 9.28
C LEU A 88 -12.11 5.42 9.08
N ILE A 89 -13.14 5.87 8.37
CA ILE A 89 -14.31 5.04 8.03
C ILE A 89 -13.86 3.86 7.15
N TRP A 90 -13.05 4.13 6.13
CA TRP A 90 -12.52 3.11 5.25
C TRP A 90 -11.71 2.05 6.01
N ASP A 91 -10.79 2.49 6.89
CA ASP A 91 -9.97 1.61 7.70
C ASP A 91 -10.82 0.77 8.65
N PHE A 92 -11.88 1.34 9.24
CA PHE A 92 -12.80 0.61 10.10
C PHE A 92 -13.61 -0.43 9.32
N CYS A 93 -14.11 -0.08 8.14
CA CYS A 93 -14.77 -1.02 7.23
C CYS A 93 -13.82 -2.16 6.85
N MET A 94 -12.59 -1.85 6.45
CA MET A 94 -11.57 -2.85 6.11
C MET A 94 -11.20 -3.74 7.30
N ALA A 95 -11.13 -3.20 8.51
CA ALA A 95 -10.89 -3.98 9.72
C ALA A 95 -12.03 -4.98 10.00
N ILE A 96 -13.28 -4.55 9.84
CA ILE A 96 -14.45 -5.43 9.96
C ILE A 96 -14.41 -6.52 8.88
N THR A 97 -14.26 -6.14 7.61
CA THR A 97 -14.18 -7.10 6.50
C THR A 97 -13.05 -8.09 6.70
N ALA A 98 -11.85 -7.63 7.08
CA ALA A 98 -10.71 -8.50 7.36
C ALA A 98 -10.99 -9.45 8.53
N SER A 99 -11.69 -8.98 9.59
CA SER A 99 -12.06 -9.82 10.72
C SER A 99 -13.03 -10.94 10.34
N THR A 100 -14.01 -10.66 9.47
CA THR A 100 -14.97 -11.65 8.96
C THR A 100 -14.30 -12.63 8.00
N PHE A 101 -13.44 -12.12 7.11
CA PHE A 101 -12.74 -12.93 6.12
C PHE A 101 -11.59 -13.75 6.73
N ARG A 102 -11.13 -13.45 7.95
CA ARG A 102 -10.06 -14.20 8.64
C ARG A 102 -10.38 -15.69 8.79
N ASN A 103 -11.65 -16.07 8.93
CA ASN A 103 -12.07 -17.48 8.98
C ASN A 103 -12.13 -18.14 7.58
N LEU A 104 -12.18 -17.35 6.51
CA LEU A 104 -12.20 -17.81 5.11
C LEU A 104 -10.80 -17.88 4.48
N LEU A 105 -9.86 -17.07 4.99
CA LEU A 105 -8.47 -16.98 4.52
C LEU A 105 -7.65 -18.22 4.92
N HIS A 106 -7.78 -19.26 4.11
CA HIS A 106 -6.87 -20.40 4.13
C HIS A 106 -5.61 -20.08 3.31
N GLU A 107 -4.49 -20.72 3.62
CA GLU A 107 -3.18 -20.50 2.99
C GLU A 107 -3.23 -20.50 1.46
N LYS A 108 -4.05 -21.37 0.87
CA LYS A 108 -4.25 -21.45 -0.60
C LYS A 108 -4.88 -20.19 -1.20
N LEU A 109 -5.83 -19.59 -0.49
CA LEU A 109 -6.60 -18.42 -0.93
C LEU A 109 -5.74 -17.15 -0.84
N LEU A 110 -5.00 -17.02 0.27
CA LEU A 110 -3.96 -16.00 0.44
C LEU A 110 -2.91 -16.08 -0.67
N ARG A 111 -2.39 -17.28 -0.94
CA ARG A 111 -1.38 -17.49 -1.99
C ARG A 111 -1.90 -17.11 -3.39
N GLY A 112 -3.17 -17.43 -3.67
CA GLY A 112 -3.85 -17.02 -4.91
C GLY A 112 -3.99 -15.51 -5.04
N LEU A 113 -4.48 -14.84 -3.99
CA LEU A 113 -4.62 -13.37 -3.96
C LEU A 113 -3.28 -12.66 -4.12
N THR A 114 -2.25 -13.09 -3.40
CA THR A 114 -0.90 -12.52 -3.50
C THR A 114 -0.29 -12.77 -4.88
N GLY A 115 -0.52 -13.94 -5.47
CA GLY A 115 -0.10 -14.24 -6.85
C GLY A 115 -0.76 -13.32 -7.88
N ILE A 116 -2.09 -13.14 -7.80
CA ILE A 116 -2.84 -12.24 -8.68
C ILE A 116 -2.35 -10.79 -8.50
N ALA A 117 -2.19 -10.33 -7.26
CA ALA A 117 -1.66 -8.99 -6.96
C ALA A 117 -0.25 -8.79 -7.53
N GLY A 118 0.64 -9.76 -7.41
CA GLY A 118 1.98 -9.73 -7.99
C GLY A 118 1.95 -9.63 -9.52
N VAL A 119 1.09 -10.41 -10.18
CA VAL A 119 0.91 -10.32 -11.64
C VAL A 119 0.35 -8.96 -12.05
N SER A 120 -0.67 -8.45 -11.34
CA SER A 120 -1.22 -7.11 -11.60
C SER A 120 -0.15 -6.03 -11.46
N LEU A 121 0.70 -6.10 -10.43
CA LEU A 121 1.83 -5.18 -10.24
C LEU A 121 2.81 -5.21 -11.41
N LEU A 122 3.13 -6.39 -11.94
CA LEU A 122 3.99 -6.53 -13.13
C LEU A 122 3.35 -5.92 -14.37
N VAL A 123 2.06 -6.19 -14.62
CA VAL A 123 1.31 -5.62 -15.76
C VAL A 123 1.32 -4.09 -15.70
N PHE A 124 1.00 -3.51 -14.54
CA PHE A 124 1.06 -2.06 -14.34
C PHE A 124 2.48 -1.52 -14.44
N GLY A 125 3.48 -2.25 -13.94
CA GLY A 125 4.89 -1.93 -14.13
C GLY A 125 5.21 -1.78 -15.61
N PHE A 126 5.02 -2.82 -16.42
CA PHE A 126 5.31 -2.76 -17.86
C PHE A 126 4.54 -1.65 -18.58
N TYR A 127 3.28 -1.39 -18.19
CA TYR A 127 2.52 -0.26 -18.73
C TYR A 127 3.19 1.10 -18.42
N PHE A 128 3.65 1.30 -17.18
CA PHE A 128 4.39 2.51 -16.80
C PHE A 128 5.76 2.60 -17.51
N GLY A 129 6.41 1.46 -17.74
CA GLY A 129 7.65 1.37 -18.50
C GLY A 129 7.45 1.81 -19.94
N TYR A 130 6.39 1.32 -20.61
CA TYR A 130 6.02 1.73 -21.96
C TYR A 130 5.70 3.22 -22.05
N GLN A 131 4.88 3.75 -21.14
CA GLN A 131 4.60 5.19 -21.04
C GLN A 131 5.88 6.01 -20.85
N GLY A 132 6.78 5.54 -19.98
CA GLY A 132 8.05 6.20 -19.70
C GLY A 132 8.98 6.24 -20.92
N ILE A 133 9.10 5.14 -21.66
CA ILE A 133 9.91 5.07 -22.89
C ILE A 133 9.30 5.94 -23.99
N LYS A 134 7.97 5.89 -24.15
CA LYS A 134 7.26 6.73 -25.12
C LYS A 134 7.52 8.22 -24.89
N GLN A 135 7.48 8.66 -23.64
CA GLN A 135 7.70 10.05 -23.25
C GLN A 135 9.19 10.48 -23.32
N LEU A 136 10.10 9.53 -23.46
CA LEU A 136 11.55 9.77 -23.63
C LEU A 136 11.95 9.82 -25.12
N LEU A 137 11.16 9.16 -25.97
CA LEU A 137 11.31 9.13 -27.44
C LEU A 137 10.38 10.12 -28.17
N GLY A 138 9.52 10.85 -27.45
CA GLY A 138 8.56 11.83 -28.00
C GLY A 138 7.92 12.69 -26.93
#